data_AF-A0A8S0TT86-F1
#
_entry.id   AF-A0A8S0TT86-F1
#
_cell.length_a   1.000
_cell.length_b   1.000
_cell.length_c   1.000
_cell.angle_alpha   90.00
_cell.angle_beta   90.00
_cell.angle_gamma   90.00
#
_symmetry.space_group_name_H-M   'P 1'
#
loop_
_entity.id
_entity.type
_entity.pdbx_description
1 polymer ?
#
loop_
_entity_poly.entity_id
_entity_poly.type
_entity_poly.pdbx_seq_one_letter_code
_entity_poly.pdbx_strand_id
1 'polypeptide(L)'
;MDKHIELSYCSFEAFKVLAKNYLDLKSHHLFGRIDILLQETKMTPADVAENLMPKSTEEDGEACLVRLVEALEEAKVKAEEEAKKKAEEEAKAKAEEEAKAKAEEEEKLKAEKEKEENGKEGVEVNEEAKENGEDNKHSETNGVKENGDISH
;
A
#
# COMPACT_ATOMS: atom_id res chain seq x y z
N MET A 1 19.95 6.35 -4.76
CA MET A 1 19.91 5.44 -3.58
C MET A 1 19.99 6.34 -2.37
N ASP A 2 18.86 6.93 -2.04
CA ASP A 2 18.82 8.11 -1.22
C ASP A 2 18.64 7.63 0.21
N LYS A 3 19.76 7.63 0.94
CA LYS A 3 19.83 7.20 2.33
C LYS A 3 19.18 8.29 3.17
N HIS A 4 17.86 8.17 3.33
CA HIS A 4 17.08 8.97 4.27
C HIS A 4 17.55 8.64 5.69
N ILE A 5 18.44 9.48 6.23
CA ILE A 5 18.92 9.38 7.60
C ILE A 5 17.90 10.11 8.47
N GLU A 6 17.04 9.36 9.16
CA GLU A 6 16.18 9.93 10.20
C GLU A 6 17.06 10.35 11.39
N LEU A 7 17.26 11.65 11.55
CA LEU A 7 17.84 12.23 12.75
C LEU A 7 16.80 12.19 13.88
N SER A 8 17.26 11.97 15.12
CA SER A 8 16.41 12.00 16.30
C SER A 8 15.74 13.38 16.47
N TYR A 9 14.41 13.40 16.61
CA TYR A 9 13.63 14.61 16.87
C TYR A 9 13.95 15.23 18.25
N CYS A 10 13.64 16.52 18.41
CA CYS A 10 13.91 17.26 19.64
C CYS A 10 12.89 16.90 20.73
N SER A 11 13.34 16.30 21.82
CA SER A 11 12.52 16.12 23.03
C SER A 11 12.46 17.40 23.86
N PHE A 12 11.48 17.49 24.76
CA PHE A 12 11.39 18.60 25.72
C PHE A 12 12.65 18.72 26.59
N GLU A 13 13.29 17.60 26.97
CA GLU A 13 14.58 17.57 27.65
C GLU A 13 15.70 18.24 26.83
N ALA A 14 15.79 17.94 25.53
CA ALA A 14 16.74 18.58 24.64
C ALA A 14 16.45 20.08 24.51
N PHE A 15 15.18 20.45 24.27
CA PHE A 15 14.73 21.85 24.24
C PHE A 15 15.12 22.62 25.52
N LYS A 16 14.89 22.06 26.71
CA LYS A 16 15.27 22.71 27.99
C LYS A 16 16.77 22.96 28.11
N VAL A 17 17.60 22.10 27.54
CA VAL A 17 19.06 22.32 27.46
C VAL A 17 19.38 23.44 26.45
N LEU A 18 18.75 23.45 25.27
CA LEU A 18 18.96 24.49 24.25
C LEU A 18 18.51 25.88 24.76
N ALA A 19 17.30 25.99 25.34
CA ALA A 19 16.77 27.24 25.88
C ALA A 19 17.65 27.82 27.00
N LYS A 20 18.23 26.96 27.85
CA LYS A 20 19.22 27.39 28.85
C LYS A 20 20.55 27.80 28.18
N ASN A 21 21.02 27.09 27.17
CA ASN A 21 22.31 27.37 26.54
C ASN A 21 22.31 28.65 25.69
N TYR A 22 21.20 29.00 25.04
CA TYR A 22 21.09 30.18 24.18
C TYR A 22 20.47 31.40 24.87
N LEU A 23 19.59 31.21 25.86
CA LEU A 23 18.78 32.28 26.48
C LEU A 23 18.91 32.35 28.03
N ASP A 24 19.69 31.46 28.67
CA ASP A 24 19.70 31.17 30.13
C ASP A 24 18.31 30.93 30.77
N LEU A 25 17.31 30.59 29.94
CA LEU A 25 15.96 30.32 30.41
C LEU A 25 15.81 28.88 30.92
N LYS A 26 15.53 28.76 32.22
CA LYS A 26 15.24 27.48 32.90
C LYS A 26 13.75 27.14 32.92
N SER A 27 12.89 28.15 32.72
CA SER A 27 11.44 28.04 32.78
C SER A 27 10.83 29.24 32.05
N HIS A 28 9.83 29.00 31.20
CA HIS A 28 9.05 30.07 30.59
C HIS A 28 7.57 29.69 30.48
N HIS A 29 6.67 30.67 30.39
CA HIS A 29 5.24 30.39 30.28
C HIS A 29 4.89 29.63 28.99
N LEU A 30 5.63 29.90 27.91
CA LEU A 30 5.52 29.17 26.63
C LEU A 30 6.07 27.74 26.67
N PHE A 31 6.88 27.33 27.67
CA PHE A 31 7.49 25.98 27.68
C PHE A 31 6.44 24.86 27.63
N GLY A 32 5.27 25.03 28.27
CA GLY A 32 4.20 24.05 28.21
C GLY A 32 3.52 23.94 26.84
N ARG A 33 3.48 25.04 26.06
CA ARG A 33 3.00 25.02 24.66
C ARG A 33 4.02 24.33 23.76
N ILE A 34 5.30 24.62 23.96
CA ILE A 34 6.41 24.04 23.20
C ILE A 34 6.54 22.53 23.47
N ASP A 35 6.38 22.06 24.71
CA ASP A 35 6.37 20.63 25.05
C ASP A 35 5.30 19.86 24.26
N ILE A 36 4.05 20.32 24.29
CA ILE A 36 2.94 19.73 23.53
C ILE A 36 3.25 19.71 22.03
N LEU A 37 3.73 20.84 21.47
CA LEU A 37 4.03 20.94 20.05
C LEU A 37 5.22 20.06 19.62
N LEU A 38 6.24 19.88 20.46
CA LEU A 38 7.36 18.98 20.18
C LEU A 38 6.95 17.50 20.21
N GLN A 39 5.91 17.14 20.96
CA GLN A 39 5.33 15.79 20.93
C GLN A 39 4.49 15.55 19.66
N GLU A 40 3.92 16.60 19.07
CA GLU A 40 3.10 16.55 17.85
C GLU A 40 3.90 16.74 16.54
N THR A 41 5.19 17.11 16.61
CA THR A 41 5.98 17.52 15.42
C THR A 41 7.30 16.76 15.26
N LYS A 42 7.79 16.69 14.02
CA LYS A 42 9.04 16.01 13.64
C LYS A 42 10.22 16.98 13.45
N MET A 43 10.38 17.93 14.37
CA MET A 43 11.46 18.93 14.31
C MET A 43 12.76 18.40 14.96
N THR A 44 13.93 18.67 14.37
CA THR A 44 15.22 18.21 14.92
C THR A 44 15.79 19.20 15.96
N PRO A 45 16.73 18.77 16.83
CA PRO A 45 17.41 19.68 17.75
C PRO A 45 18.16 20.83 17.06
N ALA A 46 18.53 20.69 15.79
CA ALA A 46 19.18 21.75 15.03
C ALA A 46 18.17 22.84 14.62
N ASP A 47 17.01 22.44 14.10
CA ASP A 47 15.96 23.39 13.70
C ASP A 47 15.38 24.13 14.93
N VAL A 48 15.25 23.43 16.07
CA VAL A 48 14.89 24.05 17.36
C VAL A 48 15.97 25.04 17.82
N ALA A 49 17.25 24.68 17.68
CA ALA A 49 18.35 25.58 18.02
C ALA A 49 18.40 26.83 17.13
N GLU A 50 18.15 26.71 15.82
CA GLU A 50 18.06 27.85 14.89
C GLU A 50 16.98 28.84 15.32
N ASN A 51 15.81 28.32 15.71
CA ASN A 51 14.72 29.16 16.20
C ASN A 51 15.01 29.80 17.57
N LEU A 52 15.85 29.17 18.42
CA LEU A 52 16.25 29.70 19.73
C LEU A 52 17.47 30.62 19.74
N MET A 53 18.27 30.68 18.65
CA MET A 53 19.44 31.57 18.59
C MET A 53 19.01 33.02 18.32
N PRO A 54 19.37 34.01 19.18
CA PRO A 54 19.05 35.40 18.94
C PRO A 54 19.68 35.92 17.64
N LYS A 55 18.86 36.55 16.78
CA LYS A 55 19.27 37.10 15.48
C LYS A 55 19.91 38.49 15.59
N SER A 56 19.85 39.10 16.77
CA SER A 56 20.56 40.34 17.11
C SER A 56 20.93 40.35 18.60
N THR A 57 21.77 41.31 19.00
CA THR A 57 22.14 41.52 20.41
C THR A 57 21.03 42.12 21.28
N GLU A 58 19.89 42.48 20.69
CA GLU A 58 18.74 43.10 21.36
C GLU A 58 17.46 42.25 21.23
N GLU A 59 17.52 41.10 20.53
CA GLU A 59 16.40 40.15 20.47
C GLU A 59 16.34 39.36 21.78
N ASP A 60 15.16 39.34 22.42
CA ASP A 60 14.98 38.77 23.74
C ASP A 60 14.53 37.29 23.72
N GLY A 61 14.49 36.68 24.90
CA GLY A 61 14.09 35.29 25.05
C GLY A 61 12.61 35.04 24.73
N GLU A 62 11.74 36.04 24.88
CA GLU A 62 10.33 35.97 24.48
C GLU A 62 10.23 35.85 22.95
N ALA A 63 10.84 36.76 22.19
CA ALA A 63 10.84 36.74 20.73
C ALA A 63 11.39 35.42 20.15
N CYS A 64 12.47 34.88 20.74
CA CYS A 64 13.04 33.59 20.33
C CYS A 64 12.09 32.42 20.60
N LEU A 65 11.33 32.43 21.70
CA LEU A 65 10.38 31.37 22.04
C LEU A 65 9.06 31.49 21.25
N VAL A 66 8.57 32.69 20.99
CA VAL A 66 7.40 32.94 20.11
C VAL A 66 7.69 32.41 18.71
N ARG A 67 8.86 32.76 18.15
CA ARG A 67 9.30 32.28 16.83
C ARG A 67 9.39 30.75 16.76
N LEU A 68 9.85 30.08 17.82
CA LEU A 68 9.85 28.62 17.90
C LEU A 68 8.42 28.04 17.93
N VAL A 69 7.48 28.66 18.65
CA VAL A 69 6.06 28.25 18.66
C VAL A 69 5.46 28.36 17.26
N GLU A 70 5.67 29.48 16.56
CA GLU A 70 5.19 29.69 15.18
C GLU A 70 5.74 28.62 14.23
N ALA A 71 7.05 28.35 14.27
CA ALA A 71 7.70 27.34 13.43
C ALA A 71 7.20 25.91 13.72
N LEU A 72 6.90 25.58 14.98
CA LEU A 72 6.33 24.30 15.37
C LEU A 72 4.86 24.16 14.94
N GLU A 73 4.05 25.22 15.05
CA GLU A 73 2.66 25.20 14.59
C GLU A 73 2.59 25.07 13.05
N GLU A 74 3.47 25.74 12.30
CA GLU A 74 3.59 25.55 10.86
C GLU A 74 4.03 24.13 10.49
N ALA A 75 5.00 23.55 11.23
CA ALA A 75 5.46 22.18 11.03
C ALA A 75 4.34 21.15 11.28
N LYS A 76 3.47 21.39 12.28
CA LYS A 76 2.30 20.54 12.55
C LYS A 76 1.31 20.56 11.38
N VAL A 77 0.90 21.74 10.92
CA VAL A 77 -0.03 21.89 9.80
C VAL A 77 0.49 21.23 8.52
N LYS A 78 1.79 21.38 8.22
CA LYS A 78 2.44 20.69 7.08
C LYS A 78 2.38 19.16 7.21
N ALA A 79 2.64 18.62 8.41
CA ALA A 79 2.58 17.18 8.64
C ALA A 79 1.15 16.61 8.50
N GLU A 80 0.14 17.34 8.98
CA GLU A 80 -1.28 16.98 8.81
C GLU A 80 -1.72 17.03 7.33
N GLU A 81 -1.31 18.07 6.59
CA GLU A 81 -1.56 18.15 5.15
C GLU A 81 -0.90 17.02 4.36
N GLU A 82 0.37 16.71 4.63
CA GLU A 82 1.07 15.61 3.96
C GLU A 82 0.44 14.25 4.26
N ALA A 83 0.08 13.99 5.53
CA ALA A 83 -0.58 12.75 5.93
C ALA A 83 -1.92 12.58 5.19
N LYS A 84 -2.71 13.66 5.07
CA LYS A 84 -3.97 13.65 4.32
C LYS A 84 -3.74 13.38 2.82
N LYS A 85 -2.79 14.08 2.19
CA LYS A 85 -2.47 13.92 0.75
C LYS A 85 -2.02 12.49 0.44
N LYS A 86 -1.14 11.92 1.28
CA LYS A 86 -0.67 10.53 1.16
C LYS A 86 -1.81 9.52 1.31
N ALA A 87 -2.72 9.72 2.26
CA ALA A 87 -3.89 8.86 2.44
C ALA A 87 -4.88 8.92 1.27
N GLU A 88 -5.08 10.10 0.67
CA GLU A 88 -5.93 10.29 -0.52
C GLU A 88 -5.33 9.62 -1.77
N GLU A 89 -4.01 9.76 -1.97
CA GLU A 89 -3.27 9.12 -3.05
C GLU A 89 -3.27 7.58 -2.93
N GLU A 90 -3.00 7.05 -1.73
CA GLU A 90 -3.02 5.60 -1.46
C GLU A 90 -4.42 4.99 -1.64
N ALA A 91 -5.48 5.69 -1.19
CA ALA A 91 -6.86 5.26 -1.37
C ALA A 91 -7.26 5.25 -2.86
N LYS A 92 -6.85 6.27 -3.63
CA LYS A 92 -7.10 6.32 -5.07
C LYS A 92 -6.36 5.22 -5.82
N ALA A 93 -5.08 5.00 -5.51
CA ALA A 93 -4.28 3.96 -6.16
C ALA A 93 -4.88 2.56 -5.97
N LYS A 94 -5.32 2.23 -4.74
CA LYS A 94 -6.00 0.96 -4.44
C LYS A 94 -7.33 0.80 -5.20
N ALA A 95 -8.13 1.87 -5.30
CA ALA A 95 -9.39 1.84 -6.04
C ALA A 95 -9.17 1.64 -7.55
N GLU A 96 -8.11 2.22 -8.13
CA GLU A 96 -7.75 2.04 -9.54
C GLU A 96 -7.21 0.62 -9.83
N GLU A 97 -6.40 0.06 -8.93
CA GLU A 97 -5.91 -1.33 -8.99
C GLU A 97 -7.07 -2.34 -8.89
N GLU A 98 -7.97 -2.18 -7.92
CA GLU A 98 -9.12 -3.08 -7.72
C GLU A 98 -10.10 -3.03 -8.90
N ALA A 99 -10.35 -1.85 -9.45
CA ALA A 99 -11.20 -1.68 -10.63
C ALA A 99 -10.60 -2.35 -11.86
N LYS A 100 -9.28 -2.23 -12.07
CA LYS A 100 -8.58 -2.87 -13.18
C LYS A 100 -8.56 -4.40 -13.05
N ALA A 101 -8.29 -4.91 -11.84
CA ALA A 101 -8.29 -6.36 -11.59
C ALA A 101 -9.65 -6.99 -11.90
N LYS A 102 -10.75 -6.36 -11.46
CA LYS A 102 -12.12 -6.82 -11.74
C LYS A 102 -12.46 -6.81 -13.22
N ALA A 103 -12.04 -5.80 -13.97
CA ALA A 103 -12.25 -5.74 -15.41
C ALA A 103 -11.50 -6.87 -16.14
N GLU A 104 -10.25 -7.15 -15.76
CA GLU A 104 -9.44 -8.21 -16.39
C GLU A 104 -9.94 -9.63 -16.04
N GLU A 105 -10.55 -9.82 -14.86
CA GLU A 105 -11.24 -11.06 -14.48
C GLU A 105 -12.54 -11.25 -15.27
N GLU A 106 -13.38 -10.21 -15.38
CA GLU A 106 -14.65 -10.28 -16.10
C GLU A 106 -14.47 -10.50 -17.61
N GLU A 107 -13.39 -9.99 -18.21
CA GLU A 107 -13.02 -10.25 -19.61
C GLU A 107 -12.61 -11.72 -19.82
N LYS A 108 -11.79 -12.29 -18.93
CA LYS A 108 -11.38 -13.70 -19.00
C LYS A 108 -12.56 -14.66 -18.84
N LEU A 109 -13.47 -14.37 -17.90
CA LEU A 109 -14.69 -15.16 -17.67
C LEU A 109 -15.67 -15.14 -18.87
N LYS A 110 -15.65 -14.11 -19.71
CA LYS A 110 -16.41 -14.08 -20.97
C LYS A 110 -15.70 -14.90 -22.05
N ALA A 111 -14.39 -14.72 -22.20
CA ALA A 111 -13.58 -15.42 -23.21
C ALA A 111 -13.43 -16.94 -22.98
N GLU A 112 -13.72 -17.45 -21.78
CA GLU A 112 -13.90 -18.90 -21.55
C GLU A 112 -15.30 -19.40 -21.93
N LYS A 113 -16.37 -18.68 -21.59
CA LYS A 113 -17.76 -19.09 -21.90
C LYS A 113 -18.03 -19.18 -23.40
N GLU A 114 -17.55 -18.20 -24.18
CA GLU A 114 -17.69 -18.21 -25.65
C GLU A 114 -17.01 -19.43 -26.30
N LYS A 115 -16.01 -20.04 -25.65
CA LYS A 115 -15.36 -21.27 -26.12
C LYS A 115 -16.11 -22.54 -25.73
N GLU A 116 -16.92 -22.51 -24.69
CA GLU A 116 -17.68 -23.67 -24.21
C GLU A 116 -19.01 -23.84 -24.96
N GLU A 117 -19.67 -22.74 -25.37
CA GLU A 117 -20.88 -22.80 -26.21
C GLU A 117 -20.58 -23.26 -27.65
N ASN A 118 -19.47 -22.80 -28.25
CA ASN A 118 -19.10 -23.11 -29.64
C ASN A 118 -18.58 -24.56 -29.86
N GLY A 119 -18.75 -25.45 -28.88
CA GLY A 119 -18.38 -26.86 -28.92
C GLY A 119 -19.53 -27.85 -29.17
N LYS A 120 -20.74 -27.39 -29.50
CA LYS A 120 -21.97 -28.20 -29.49
C LYS A 120 -22.83 -28.18 -30.76
N GLU A 121 -22.30 -27.77 -31.91
CA GLU A 121 -22.92 -28.03 -33.22
C GLU A 121 -21.91 -28.74 -34.14
N GLY A 122 -22.32 -29.82 -34.83
CA GLY A 122 -21.48 -30.47 -35.85
C GLY A 122 -21.43 -32.01 -35.91
N VAL A 123 -22.39 -32.76 -35.38
CA VAL A 123 -22.48 -34.22 -35.62
C VAL A 123 -23.91 -34.65 -35.99
N GLU A 124 -24.34 -34.33 -37.22
CA GLU A 124 -25.46 -35.02 -37.87
C GLU A 124 -25.07 -35.50 -39.29
N VAL A 125 -24.90 -36.82 -39.37
CA VAL A 125 -25.17 -37.77 -40.47
C VAL A 125 -25.25 -37.25 -41.92
N ASN A 126 -24.53 -37.93 -42.82
CA ASN A 126 -25.16 -38.47 -44.04
C ASN A 126 -24.40 -39.70 -44.59
N GLU A 127 -25.05 -40.44 -45.49
CA GLU A 127 -24.80 -41.85 -45.77
C GLU A 127 -24.87 -42.12 -47.29
N GLU A 128 -23.97 -42.95 -47.86
CA GLU A 128 -24.29 -44.02 -48.83
C GLU A 128 -23.05 -44.75 -49.42
N ALA A 129 -23.32 -45.94 -49.96
CA ALA A 129 -22.56 -46.86 -50.83
C ALA A 129 -21.50 -46.25 -51.82
N LYS A 130 -20.49 -46.95 -52.37
CA LYS A 130 -20.10 -48.39 -52.56
C LYS A 130 -18.64 -48.40 -53.13
N GLU A 131 -17.82 -49.45 -53.38
CA GLU A 131 -17.67 -50.93 -53.21
C GLU A 131 -16.17 -51.24 -53.59
N ASN A 132 -15.51 -52.41 -53.59
CA ASN A 132 -15.80 -53.84 -53.29
C ASN A 132 -14.46 -54.58 -52.97
N GLY A 133 -14.52 -55.81 -52.45
CA GLY A 133 -13.40 -56.78 -52.35
C GLY A 133 -12.45 -56.61 -51.16
N GLU A 134 -11.78 -57.66 -50.64
CA GLU A 134 -11.95 -59.10 -50.89
C GLU A 134 -11.33 -59.93 -49.73
N ASP A 135 -11.78 -61.17 -49.55
CA ASP A 135 -11.17 -62.31 -48.82
C ASP A 135 -10.55 -62.19 -47.40
N ASN A 136 -11.31 -62.71 -46.42
CA ASN A 136 -11.04 -64.01 -45.76
C ASN A 136 -9.68 -64.28 -45.05
N LYS A 137 -9.68 -64.29 -43.70
CA LYS A 137 -9.45 -65.55 -42.93
C LYS A 137 -9.91 -65.53 -41.45
N HIS A 138 -10.30 -66.73 -40.98
CA HIS A 138 -10.18 -67.35 -39.63
C HIS A 138 -10.03 -66.51 -38.35
N SER A 139 -10.44 -66.97 -37.16
CA SER A 139 -11.45 -67.96 -36.70
C SER A 139 -11.37 -68.03 -35.16
N GLU A 140 -12.41 -68.54 -34.48
CA GLU A 140 -12.35 -69.23 -33.17
C GLU A 140 -11.80 -68.46 -31.92
N THR A 141 -12.34 -68.61 -30.70
CA THR A 141 -13.53 -69.32 -30.21
C THR A 141 -14.07 -68.70 -28.92
N ASN A 142 -15.39 -68.84 -28.73
CA ASN A 142 -16.13 -69.06 -27.48
C ASN A 142 -15.42 -68.83 -26.11
N GLY A 143 -16.01 -67.95 -25.29
CA GLY A 143 -15.68 -67.79 -23.86
C GLY A 143 -16.86 -67.21 -23.07
N VAL A 144 -17.91 -68.00 -22.84
CA VAL A 144 -19.14 -67.58 -22.14
C VAL A 144 -19.01 -67.82 -20.62
N LYS A 145 -19.72 -67.02 -19.81
CA LYS A 145 -20.02 -67.16 -18.37
C LYS A 145 -18.96 -66.58 -17.40
N GLU A 146 -19.33 -66.11 -16.21
CA GLU A 146 -20.62 -65.62 -15.66
C GLU A 146 -20.35 -64.74 -14.42
N ASN A 147 -21.30 -63.87 -14.09
CA ASN A 147 -21.73 -63.45 -12.75
C ASN A 147 -20.78 -63.75 -11.55
N GLY A 148 -20.17 -62.69 -10.99
CA GLY A 148 -19.38 -62.74 -9.75
C GLY A 148 -19.61 -61.48 -8.92
N ASP A 149 -20.62 -61.52 -8.05
CA ASP A 149 -21.04 -60.44 -7.16
C ASP A 149 -20.22 -60.42 -5.84
N ILE A 150 -20.60 -59.56 -4.89
CA ILE A 150 -20.19 -59.51 -3.46
C ILE A 150 -18.93 -58.69 -3.13
N SER A 151 -19.22 -57.44 -2.78
CA SER A 151 -18.58 -56.58 -1.76
C SER A 151 -17.65 -57.19 -0.70
N HIS A 152 -16.63 -56.41 -0.31
CA HIS A 152 -16.48 -55.88 1.06
C HIS A 152 -15.76 -54.52 1.05
#